data_AF-A0A0E3SCP9-F1
#
_entry.id   AF-A0A0E3SCP9-F1
#
_cell.length_a   1.000
_cell.length_b   1.000
_cell.length_c   1.000
_cell.angle_alpha   90.00
_cell.angle_beta   90.00
_cell.angle_gamma   90.00
#
_symmetry.space_group_name_H-M   'P 1'
#
loop_
_entity.id
_entity.type
_entity.pdbx_description
1 polymer ?
#
loop_
_entity_poly.entity_id
_entity_poly.type
_entity_poly.pdbx_seq_one_letter_code
_entity_poly.pdbx_strand_id
1 'polypeptide(L)' 'MQRIQLIEGDVWGHRKDINEYYRIPSSIIEEIKELKIEGKSTEAIEEKVSRESKLNPEMVAYILRKDVIA' A
#
# COMPACT_ATOMS: atom_id res chain seq x y z
N MET A 1 -12.74 -13.81 5.29
CA MET A 1 -12.32 -12.40 5.21
C MET A 1 -13.56 -11.53 5.43
N GLN A 2 -13.53 -10.60 6.39
CA GLN A 2 -14.59 -9.60 6.51
C GLN A 2 -14.52 -8.67 5.29
N ARG A 3 -15.67 -8.21 4.76
CA ARG A 3 -15.74 -7.29 3.62
C ARG A 3 -15.33 -5.87 4.05
N ILE A 4 -14.06 -5.70 4.37
CA ILE A 4 -13.47 -4.40 4.68
C ILE A 4 -12.93 -3.85 3.35
N GLN A 5 -13.17 -2.57 3.08
CA GLN A 5 -12.70 -1.90 1.88
C GLN A 5 -11.85 -0.70 2.28
N LEU A 6 -10.67 -0.56 1.67
CA LEU A 6 -9.83 0.62 1.81
C LEU A 6 -10.44 1.80 1.04
N ILE A 7 -10.65 2.94 1.70
CA ILE A 7 -11.21 4.16 1.11
C ILE A 7 -10.23 5.32 1.38
N GLU A 8 -9.96 6.11 0.35
CA GLU A 8 -9.15 7.33 0.46
C GLU A 8 -9.99 8.46 1.08
N GLY A 9 -9.43 9.20 2.03
CA GLY A 9 -10.10 10.37 2.60
C GLY A 9 -9.27 11.07 3.67
N ASP A 10 -9.52 12.37 3.84
CA ASP A 10 -8.97 13.14 4.95
C ASP A 10 -9.67 12.72 6.24
N VAL A 11 -8.87 12.29 7.22
CA VAL A 11 -9.41 11.90 8.53
C VAL A 11 -9.64 13.14 9.37
N TRP A 12 -10.85 13.70 9.31
CA TRP A 12 -11.26 14.84 10.12
C TRP A 12 -11.43 14.42 11.58
N GLY A 13 -10.37 14.54 12.38
CA GLY A 13 -10.41 14.12 13.79
C GLY A 13 -9.08 13.92 14.50
N HIS A 14 -7.93 14.17 13.86
CA HIS A 14 -6.63 14.06 14.55
C HIS A 14 -6.37 15.28 15.44
N ARG A 15 -7.10 15.35 16.56
CA ARG A 15 -6.74 16.18 17.71
C ARG A 15 -5.45 15.64 18.30
N LYS A 16 -4.32 16.22 17.88
CA LYS A 16 -2.95 16.24 18.45
C LYS A 16 -2.28 14.95 19.00
N ASP A 17 -2.97 13.91 19.47
CA ASP A 17 -2.36 12.79 20.22
C ASP A 17 -3.10 11.44 20.06
N ILE A 18 -3.19 10.80 18.88
CA ILE A 18 -3.91 9.50 18.78
C ILE A 18 -3.15 8.28 18.25
N ASN A 19 -2.09 8.35 17.43
CA ASN A 19 -1.16 7.23 17.18
C ASN A 19 0.02 7.66 16.30
N GLU A 20 1.12 6.90 16.32
CA GLU A 20 2.25 7.09 15.41
C GLU A 20 1.82 6.71 13.98
N TYR A 21 1.87 7.67 13.07
CA TYR A 21 1.60 7.42 11.66
C TYR A 21 2.71 6.53 11.07
N TYR A 22 2.31 5.45 10.40
CA TYR A 22 3.25 4.70 9.59
C TYR A 22 3.48 5.41 8.26
N ARG A 23 4.61 6.11 8.15
CA ARG A 23 5.06 6.64 6.86
C ARG A 23 5.61 5.48 6.02
N ILE A 24 4.99 5.23 4.88
CA ILE A 24 5.48 4.23 3.93
C ILE A 24 6.81 4.76 3.35
N PRO A 25 7.94 4.03 3.50
CA PRO A 25 9.21 4.40 2.89
C PRO A 25 9.11 4.44 1.36
N SER A 26 9.81 5.38 0.73
CA SER A 26 9.85 5.47 -0.74
C SER A 26 10.43 4.22 -1.40
N SER A 27 11.37 3.55 -0.72
CA SER A 27 11.97 2.30 -1.20
C SER A 27 10.93 1.20 -1.45
N ILE A 28 9.86 1.14 -0.65
CA ILE A 28 8.78 0.17 -0.85
C ILE A 28 7.96 0.52 -2.09
N ILE A 29 7.75 1.82 -2.33
CA ILE A 29 7.05 2.30 -3.54
C ILE A 29 7.87 1.99 -4.79
N GLU A 30 9.19 2.23 -4.73
CA GLU A 30 10.13 1.90 -5.80
C GLU A 30 10.15 0.39 -6.08
N GLU A 31 10.22 -0.44 -5.04
CA GLU A 31 10.19 -1.90 -5.20
C GLU A 31 8.89 -2.38 -5.87
N ILE A 32 7.73 -1.88 -5.43
CA ILE A 32 6.44 -2.20 -6.06
C ILE A 32 6.47 -1.83 -7.55
N LYS A 33 7.09 -0.70 -7.91
CA LYS A 33 7.23 -0.25 -9.31
C LYS A 33 8.15 -1.16 -10.11
N GLU A 34 9.30 -1.52 -9.56
CA GLU A 34 10.26 -2.41 -10.20
C GLU A 34 9.62 -3.78 -10.48
N LEU A 35 8.96 -4.38 -9.49
CA LEU A 35 8.30 -5.68 -9.65
C LEU A 35 7.19 -5.65 -10.71
N LYS A 36 6.50 -4.52 -10.85
CA LYS A 36 5.50 -4.30 -11.89
C LYS A 36 6.12 -4.15 -13.28
N ILE A 37 7.23 -3.43 -13.39
CA ILE A 37 7.99 -3.29 -14.65
C ILE A 37 8.57 -4.63 -15.09
N GLU A 38 9.01 -5.47 -14.15
CA GLU A 38 9.43 -6.86 -14.38
C GLU A 38 8.28 -7.76 -14.91
N GLY A 39 7.03 -7.28 -14.91
CA GLY A 39 5.88 -8.02 -15.41
C GLY A 39 5.33 -9.06 -14.45
N LYS A 40 5.64 -8.97 -13.15
CA LYS A 40 5.04 -9.86 -12.14
C LYS A 40 3.54 -9.61 -12.01
N SER A 41 2.80 -10.68 -11.72
CA SER A 41 1.36 -10.58 -11.45
C SER A 41 1.11 -9.77 -10.19
N THR A 42 0.00 -9.05 -10.15
CA THR A 42 -0.42 -8.25 -8.99
C THR A 42 -0.41 -9.08 -7.70
N GLU A 43 -0.92 -10.31 -7.77
CA GLU A 43 -0.96 -11.27 -6.65
C GLU A 43 0.44 -11.60 -6.12
N ALA A 44 1.42 -11.80 -7.00
CA ALA A 44 2.79 -12.09 -6.60
C ALA A 44 3.48 -10.87 -5.98
N ILE A 45 3.16 -9.66 -6.47
CA ILE A 45 3.67 -8.40 -5.89
C ILE A 45 3.06 -8.19 -4.50
N GLU A 46 1.75 -8.41 -4.36
CA GLU A 46 1.05 -8.34 -3.08
C GLU A 46 1.65 -9.30 -2.04
N GLU A 47 1.87 -10.57 -2.41
CA GLU A 47 2.45 -11.57 -1.51
C GLU A 47 3.88 -11.23 -1.11
N LYS A 48 4.73 -10.80 -2.05
CA LYS A 48 6.13 -10.47 -1.77
C LYS A 48 6.24 -9.23 -0.87
N VAL A 49 5.59 -8.14 -1.27
CA VAL A 49 5.70 -6.86 -0.57
C VAL A 49 5.01 -6.92 0.79
N SER A 50 3.91 -7.65 0.94
CA SER A 50 3.27 -7.82 2.25
C SER A 50 4.08 -8.67 3.23
N ARG A 51 4.93 -9.57 2.74
CA ARG A 51 5.87 -10.33 3.59
C ARG A 51 7.07 -9.49 4.03
N GLU A 52 7.55 -8.63 3.16
CA GLU A 52 8.78 -7.85 3.37
C GLU A 52 8.52 -6.48 4.02
N SER A 53 7.25 -6.04 4.06
CA SER A 53 6.85 -4.76 4.64
C SER A 53 5.76 -4.89 5.71
N LYS A 54 5.43 -3.77 6.35
CA LYS A 54 4.27 -3.67 7.25
C LYS A 54 2.95 -3.42 6.52
N LEU A 55 2.92 -3.56 5.18
CA LEU A 55 1.73 -3.31 4.37
C LEU A 55 0.94 -4.61 4.19
N ASN A 56 -0.38 -4.52 4.28
CA ASN A 56 -1.23 -5.64 3.91
C ASN A 56 -1.38 -5.70 2.37
N PRO A 57 -1.79 -6.86 1.81
CA PRO A 57 -2.03 -7.01 0.37
C PRO A 57 -2.96 -5.94 -0.23
N GLU A 58 -4.01 -5.55 0.49
CA GLU A 58 -4.96 -4.53 0.03
C GLU A 58 -4.34 -3.13 -0.13
N MET A 59 -3.41 -2.74 0.76
CA MET A 59 -2.65 -1.50 0.66
C MET A 59 -1.67 -1.55 -0.53
N VAL A 60 -1.02 -2.70 -0.75
CA VAL A 60 -0.13 -2.88 -1.91
C VAL A 60 -0.93 -2.77 -3.21
N ALA A 61 -2.09 -3.43 -3.28
CA ALA A 61 -3.01 -3.34 -4.41
C ALA A 61 -3.51 -1.90 -4.64
N TYR A 62 -3.77 -1.16 -3.57
CA TYR A 62 -4.15 0.25 -3.65
C TYR A 62 -3.04 1.13 -4.23
N ILE A 63 -1.80 0.97 -3.75
CA ILE A 63 -0.63 1.70 -4.27
C ILE A 63 -0.42 1.37 -5.75
N LEU A 64 -0.48 0.09 -6.12
CA LEU A 64 -0.35 -0.38 -7.50
C LEU A 64 -1.37 0.24 -8.44
N ARG A 65 -2.63 0.39 -8.01
CA ARG A 65 -3.71 1.05 -8.77
C ARG A 65 -3.50 2.55 -8.88
N LYS A 66 -3.05 3.21 -7.82
CA LYS A 66 -2.86 4.67 -7.79
C LYS A 66 -1.72 5.12 -8.71
N ASP A 67 -0.61 4.38 -8.72
CA ASP A 67 0.51 4.65 -9.64
C ASP A 67 0.20 4.31 -11.11
N VAL A 68 -0.94 3.67 -11.43
CA VAL A 68 -1.41 3.55 -12.85
C VAL A 68 -2.03 4.87 -13.33
N ILE A 69 -2.51 5.71 -12.42
CA ILE A 69 -3.36 6.88 -12.74
C ILE A 69 -2.60 8.21 -12.58
N ALA A 70 -1.37 8.19 -12.04
CA ALA A 70 -0.52 9.37 -11.88
C ALA A 70 0.44 9.59 -13.06
#